data_AF-A0A4S8L991-F1
#
_entry.id   AF-A0A4S8L991-F1
#
_cell.length_a   1.000
_cell.length_b   1.000
_cell.length_c   1.000
_cell.angle_alpha   90.00
_cell.angle_beta   90.00
_cell.angle_gamma   90.00
#
_symmetry.space_group_name_H-M   'P 1'
#
loop_
_entity.id
_entity.type
_entity.pdbx_description
1 polymer ?
#
loop_
_entity_poly.entity_id
_entity_poly.type
_entity_poly.pdbx_seq_one_letter_code
_entity_poly.pdbx_strand_id
1 'polypeptide(L)'
;LPIAQLESLRFKANQIIDSIQTLQRTIDSHPAAMPAWPDILSKYTILLSQTHSFSTSLTSNPSNANAPRVNGVSSSGDKSSPFENIALHPRFPMSDVQLDTDVIPLLRNIQTIDVLNMENETVRRLSEHMVTRGSVGVLGGTTLPPPPGGARAFGGSHLQYTQRKPEYEDVMKECEEIRGDHDRRADRAVRAVMLLRDKFDWKSRVAVEVEEPEELEWDPRFVNSVSTAQTGDGEMDSGFVDEGSDDEYEVEG
;
A
#
# COMPACT_ATOMS: atom_id res chain seq x y z
N LEU A 1 31.57 6.88 11.93
CA LEU A 1 30.44 7.28 11.06
C LEU A 1 30.59 6.60 9.70
N PRO A 2 29.51 6.08 9.10
CA PRO A 2 29.53 5.44 7.78
C PRO A 2 29.58 6.48 6.64
N ILE A 3 30.71 7.19 6.50
CA ILE A 3 30.86 8.34 5.60
C ILE A 3 30.57 8.00 4.15
N ALA A 4 31.14 6.91 3.63
CA ALA A 4 30.91 6.47 2.25
C ALA A 4 29.42 6.18 1.96
N GLN A 5 28.67 5.71 2.96
CA GLN A 5 27.23 5.46 2.81
C GLN A 5 26.44 6.76 2.79
N LEU A 6 26.79 7.72 3.65
CA LEU A 6 26.18 9.04 3.67
C LEU A 6 26.46 9.80 2.36
N GLU A 7 27.65 9.67 1.79
CA GLU A 7 28.00 10.24 0.48
C GLU A 7 27.18 9.58 -0.65
N SER A 8 27.05 8.25 -0.63
CA SER A 8 26.20 7.53 -1.58
C SER A 8 24.73 7.94 -1.46
N LEU A 9 24.22 8.06 -0.22
CA LEU A 9 22.85 8.47 0.06
C LEU A 9 22.61 9.91 -0.42
N ARG A 10 23.57 10.82 -0.20
CA ARG A 10 23.53 12.18 -0.70
C ARG A 10 23.47 12.23 -2.23
N PHE A 11 24.29 11.42 -2.91
CA PHE A 11 24.26 11.34 -4.37
C PHE A 11 22.89 10.85 -4.88
N LYS A 12 22.33 9.80 -4.27
CA LYS A 12 21.00 9.27 -4.62
C LYS A 12 19.89 10.28 -4.32
N ALA A 13 19.96 11.01 -3.21
CA ALA A 13 19.00 12.07 -2.87
C ALA A 13 19.02 13.18 -3.92
N ASN A 14 20.21 13.63 -4.33
CA ASN A 14 20.35 14.63 -5.40
C ASN A 14 19.76 14.12 -6.73
N GLN A 15 20.00 12.86 -7.07
CA GLN A 15 19.43 12.26 -8.28
C GLN A 15 17.90 12.27 -8.27
N ILE A 16 17.29 11.97 -7.12
CA ILE A 16 15.82 12.04 -6.95
C ILE A 16 15.33 13.49 -7.11
N ILE A 17 16.02 14.46 -6.51
CA ILE A 17 15.69 15.89 -6.64
C ILE A 17 15.73 16.31 -8.13
N ASP A 18 16.77 15.94 -8.86
CA ASP A 18 16.90 16.26 -10.29
C ASP A 18 15.79 15.61 -11.12
N SER A 19 15.40 14.37 -10.79
CA SER A 19 14.29 13.67 -11.43
C SER A 19 12.94 14.35 -11.17
N ILE A 20 12.69 14.79 -9.92
CA ILE A 20 11.49 15.54 -9.54
C ILE A 20 11.42 16.85 -10.32
N GLN A 21 12.51 17.63 -10.34
CA GLN A 21 12.55 18.89 -11.07
C GLN A 21 12.36 18.69 -12.58
N THR A 22 12.86 17.60 -13.13
CA THR A 22 12.66 17.26 -14.55
C THR A 22 11.19 16.93 -14.85
N LEU A 23 10.51 16.23 -13.94
CA LEU A 23 9.07 15.99 -14.03
C LEU A 23 8.28 17.30 -13.92
N GLN A 24 8.59 18.14 -12.93
CA GLN A 24 7.98 19.45 -12.75
C GLN A 24 8.12 20.32 -14.01
N ARG A 25 9.33 20.46 -14.55
CA ARG A 25 9.56 21.20 -15.81
C ARG A 25 8.76 20.64 -16.98
N THR A 26 8.57 19.31 -17.04
CA THR A 26 7.76 18.69 -18.09
C THR A 26 6.29 19.11 -17.94
N ILE A 27 5.77 19.12 -16.72
CA ILE A 27 4.39 19.55 -16.41
C ILE A 27 4.23 21.06 -16.68
N ASP A 28 5.16 21.88 -16.19
CA ASP A 28 5.09 23.35 -16.28
C ASP A 28 5.30 23.85 -17.72
N SER A 29 6.00 23.09 -18.58
CA SER A 29 6.25 23.48 -19.97
C SER A 29 5.00 23.55 -20.84
N HIS A 30 3.88 22.93 -20.42
CA HIS A 30 2.62 22.93 -21.15
C HIS A 30 1.47 23.43 -20.26
N PRO A 31 1.39 24.74 -19.95
CA PRO A 31 0.36 25.27 -19.05
C PRO A 31 -1.07 25.18 -19.62
N ALA A 32 -1.22 24.96 -20.92
CA ALA A 32 -2.52 24.87 -21.61
C ALA A 32 -2.95 23.44 -21.97
N ALA A 33 -2.05 22.46 -21.85
CA ALA A 33 -2.34 21.06 -22.20
C ALA A 33 -1.48 20.12 -21.36
N MET A 34 -2.07 19.08 -20.79
CA MET A 34 -1.29 18.10 -20.03
C MET A 34 -0.26 17.41 -20.95
N PRO A 35 0.99 17.19 -20.49
CA PRO A 35 1.95 16.39 -21.26
C PRO A 35 1.38 15.01 -21.60
N ALA A 36 1.88 14.40 -22.67
CA ALA A 36 1.44 13.08 -23.07
C ALA A 36 1.62 12.07 -21.91
N TRP A 37 0.57 11.31 -21.61
CA TRP A 37 0.58 10.34 -20.51
C TRP A 37 1.80 9.39 -20.52
N PRO A 38 2.26 8.85 -21.67
CA PRO A 38 3.47 8.01 -21.70
C PRO A 38 4.73 8.70 -21.16
N ASP A 39 4.89 10.01 -21.39
CA ASP A 39 6.06 10.77 -20.93
C ASP A 39 6.03 10.96 -19.40
N ILE A 40 4.84 11.23 -18.85
CA ILE A 40 4.63 11.32 -17.40
C ILE A 40 4.91 9.95 -16.77
N LEU A 41 4.36 8.88 -17.33
CA LEU A 41 4.52 7.52 -16.82
C LEU A 41 5.99 7.07 -16.83
N SER A 42 6.72 7.37 -17.90
CA SER A 42 8.15 7.06 -18.01
C SER A 42 8.96 7.77 -16.90
N LYS A 43 8.74 9.08 -16.71
CA LYS A 43 9.42 9.87 -15.66
C LYS A 43 9.03 9.41 -14.25
N TYR A 44 7.77 9.05 -14.03
CA TYR A 44 7.30 8.48 -12.77
C TYR A 44 7.97 7.13 -12.48
N THR A 45 8.10 6.26 -13.48
CA THR A 45 8.77 4.96 -13.34
C THR A 45 10.24 5.13 -12.94
N ILE A 46 10.94 6.12 -13.53
CA ILE A 46 12.31 6.47 -13.15
C ILE A 46 12.34 6.91 -11.69
N LEU A 47 11.46 7.83 -11.27
CA LEU A 47 11.38 8.30 -9.89
C LEU A 47 11.10 7.14 -8.92
N LEU A 48 10.18 6.25 -9.26
CA LEU A 48 9.87 5.06 -8.46
C LEU A 48 11.11 4.17 -8.26
N SER A 49 11.85 3.90 -9.34
CA SER A 49 13.07 3.09 -9.27
C SER A 49 14.17 3.74 -8.42
N GLN A 50 14.31 5.06 -8.50
CA GLN A 50 15.28 5.82 -7.71
C GLN A 50 14.90 5.83 -6.23
N THR A 51 13.62 6.06 -5.91
CA THR A 51 13.10 6.01 -4.53
C THR A 51 13.25 4.61 -3.94
N HIS A 52 13.00 3.56 -4.71
CA HIS A 52 13.22 2.18 -4.27
C HIS A 52 14.71 1.91 -3.97
N SER A 53 15.62 2.35 -4.85
CA SER A 53 17.08 2.24 -4.63
C SER A 53 17.55 3.01 -3.39
N PHE A 54 16.96 4.18 -3.15
CA PHE A 54 17.23 5.00 -1.97
C PHE A 54 16.74 4.30 -0.68
N SER A 55 15.49 3.82 -0.67
CA SER A 55 14.92 3.04 0.45
C SER A 55 15.73 1.78 0.77
N THR A 56 16.14 1.04 -0.27
CA THR A 56 17.02 -0.13 -0.11
C THR A 56 18.35 0.25 0.55
N SER A 57 18.89 1.44 0.24
CA SER A 57 20.17 1.90 0.82
C SER A 57 20.04 2.33 2.28
N LEU A 58 18.88 2.85 2.68
CA LEU A 58 18.57 3.21 4.07
C LEU A 58 18.42 1.98 4.96
N THR A 59 17.87 0.89 4.40
CA THR A 59 17.59 -0.35 5.13
C THR A 59 18.71 -1.38 5.01
N SER A 60 19.55 -1.31 3.98
CA SER A 60 20.68 -2.23 3.79
C SER A 60 21.80 -1.96 4.80
N ASN A 61 22.00 -2.89 5.72
CA ASN A 61 23.15 -2.86 6.62
C ASN A 61 24.39 -3.47 5.92
N PRO A 62 25.52 -2.75 5.79
CA PRO A 62 26.73 -3.29 5.19
C PRO A 62 27.49 -4.28 6.11
N SER A 63 27.10 -4.46 7.37
CA SER A 63 27.82 -5.31 8.33
C SER A 63 27.23 -6.72 8.44
N ASN A 64 27.72 -7.63 7.58
CA ASN A 64 28.09 -9.05 7.88
C ASN A 64 27.99 -9.98 6.65
N ALA A 65 28.65 -9.63 5.55
CA ALA A 65 28.96 -10.62 4.51
C ALA A 65 30.25 -11.42 4.79
N ASN A 66 31.09 -11.04 5.76
CA ASN A 66 32.45 -11.61 5.92
C ASN A 66 32.93 -11.87 7.36
N ALA A 67 32.07 -11.89 8.38
CA ALA A 67 32.46 -12.43 9.68
C ALA A 67 32.46 -13.97 9.63
N PRO A 68 33.56 -14.67 9.97
CA PRO A 68 33.56 -16.12 10.01
C PRO A 68 32.54 -16.58 11.05
N ARG A 69 31.55 -17.35 10.60
CA ARG A 69 30.56 -18.01 11.44
C ARG A 69 31.24 -19.08 12.29
N VAL A 70 31.71 -18.71 13.48
CA VAL A 70 32.05 -19.70 14.51
C VAL A 70 30.80 -19.92 15.35
N ASN A 71 30.25 -21.14 15.29
CA ASN A 71 29.11 -21.63 16.05
C ASN A 71 27.73 -20.99 15.79
N GLY A 72 27.17 -21.23 14.60
CA GLY A 72 25.80 -21.75 14.37
C GLY A 72 24.56 -21.19 15.07
N VAL A 73 24.67 -20.18 15.93
CA VAL A 73 23.57 -19.51 16.61
C VAL A 73 23.53 -18.11 16.04
N SER A 74 22.68 -17.92 15.04
CA SER A 74 22.27 -16.57 14.65
C SER A 74 21.50 -15.99 15.81
N SER A 75 22.16 -15.22 16.67
CA SER A 75 21.47 -14.22 17.45
C SER A 75 20.70 -13.36 16.46
N SER A 76 19.39 -13.31 16.61
CA SER A 76 18.51 -12.29 16.05
C SER A 76 18.83 -10.93 16.70
N GLY A 77 20.12 -10.57 16.74
CA GLY A 77 20.62 -9.30 17.22
C GLY A 77 20.32 -8.26 16.17
N ASP A 78 19.39 -7.38 16.52
CA ASP A 78 19.07 -6.08 15.93
C ASP A 78 19.64 -5.85 14.53
N LYS A 79 18.77 -6.05 13.54
CA LYS A 79 18.93 -5.48 12.19
C LYS A 79 18.71 -3.95 12.23
N SER A 80 19.25 -3.25 13.22
CA SER A 80 19.16 -1.80 13.30
C SER A 80 19.98 -1.21 12.16
N SER A 81 19.41 -0.20 11.50
CA SER A 81 20.12 0.46 10.41
C SER A 81 21.34 1.19 10.98
N PRO A 82 22.47 1.27 10.27
CA PRO A 82 23.65 1.99 10.73
C PRO A 82 23.40 3.50 10.93
N PHE A 83 22.24 4.00 10.48
CA PHE A 83 21.82 5.39 10.57
C PHE A 83 21.00 5.69 11.83
N GLU A 84 20.46 4.68 12.51
CA GLU A 84 19.57 4.87 13.67
C GLU A 84 20.27 5.51 14.86
N ASN A 85 21.57 5.21 15.05
CA ASN A 85 22.38 5.73 16.15
C ASN A 85 23.17 7.01 15.80
N ILE A 86 22.90 7.64 14.66
CA ILE A 86 23.63 8.85 14.24
C ILE A 86 22.92 10.09 14.78
N ALA A 87 23.58 10.81 15.69
CA ALA A 87 23.15 12.13 16.13
C ALA A 87 23.79 13.24 15.27
N LEU A 88 22.97 14.20 14.84
CA LEU A 88 23.43 15.36 14.07
C LEU A 88 23.57 16.57 15.00
N HIS A 89 24.76 17.17 15.01
CA HIS A 89 25.03 18.40 15.75
C HIS A 89 25.70 19.43 14.82
N PRO A 90 25.41 20.74 14.98
CA PRO A 90 26.09 21.79 14.24
C PRO A 90 27.60 21.74 14.48
N ARG A 91 28.38 21.95 13.41
CA ARG A 91 29.86 21.90 13.49
C ARG A 91 30.49 23.20 13.97
N PHE A 92 29.73 24.30 14.00
CA PHE A 92 30.20 25.62 14.40
C PHE A 92 29.41 26.10 15.63
N PRO A 93 30.06 26.80 16.57
CA PRO A 93 29.35 27.46 17.65
C PRO A 93 28.42 28.52 17.03
N MET A 94 27.16 28.47 17.39
CA MET A 94 26.10 29.33 16.92
C MET A 94 25.27 29.75 18.13
N SER A 95 24.69 30.96 18.08
CA SER A 95 23.80 31.41 19.15
C SER A 95 22.49 30.62 19.15
N ASP A 96 21.83 30.52 20.31
CA ASP A 96 20.56 29.80 20.44
C ASP A 96 19.49 30.31 19.46
N VAL A 97 19.45 31.63 19.20
CA VAL A 97 18.52 32.25 18.25
C VAL A 97 18.79 31.81 16.80
N GLN A 98 20.06 31.68 16.41
CA GLN A 98 20.45 31.18 15.09
C GLN A 98 20.17 29.67 14.96
N LEU A 99 20.29 28.92 16.05
CA LEU A 99 19.94 27.50 16.11
C LEU A 99 18.47 27.29 15.84
N ASP A 100 17.63 28.02 16.56
CA ASP A 100 16.19 27.93 16.46
C ASP A 100 15.66 28.35 15.08
N THR A 101 16.30 29.33 14.44
CA THR A 101 15.82 29.88 13.17
C THR A 101 16.31 29.09 11.96
N ASP A 102 17.59 28.71 11.92
CA ASP A 102 18.22 28.22 10.68
C ASP A 102 18.32 26.69 10.64
N VAL A 103 18.57 26.06 11.79
CA VAL A 103 18.95 24.64 11.84
C VAL A 103 17.82 23.77 12.39
N ILE A 104 17.14 24.21 13.44
CA ILE A 104 16.04 23.44 14.04
C ILE A 104 14.93 23.10 13.02
N PRO A 105 14.51 24.01 12.11
CA PRO A 105 13.51 23.66 11.12
C PRO A 105 13.96 22.55 10.16
N LEU A 106 15.26 22.49 9.84
CA LEU A 106 15.84 21.50 8.93
C LEU A 106 16.08 20.14 9.61
N LEU A 107 16.42 20.16 10.91
CA LEU A 107 16.61 18.95 11.71
C LEU A 107 15.31 18.36 12.23
N ARG A 108 14.18 19.04 12.02
CA ARG A 108 12.89 18.58 12.51
C ARG A 108 12.40 17.41 11.69
N ASN A 109 12.18 16.29 12.36
CA ASN A 109 11.48 15.14 11.80
C ASN A 109 9.95 15.39 11.82
N ILE A 110 9.49 16.56 11.35
CA ILE A 110 8.05 16.78 11.18
C ILE A 110 7.60 15.98 9.96
N GLN A 111 6.69 15.07 10.20
CA GLN A 111 5.90 14.46 9.17
C GLN A 111 4.90 15.46 8.57
N THR A 112 4.71 15.41 7.25
CA THR A 112 3.70 16.25 6.60
C THR A 112 2.30 15.88 7.12
N ILE A 113 1.42 16.89 7.22
CA ILE A 113 0.06 16.72 7.76
C ILE A 113 -0.71 15.61 7.03
N ASP A 114 -0.54 15.50 5.71
CA ASP A 114 -1.20 14.48 4.90
C ASP A 114 -0.77 13.06 5.29
N VAL A 115 0.52 12.85 5.62
CA VAL A 115 1.02 11.54 6.03
C VAL A 115 0.54 11.22 7.44
N LEU A 116 0.52 12.20 8.35
CA LEU A 116 -0.08 12.04 9.68
C LEU A 116 -1.56 11.62 9.60
N ASN A 117 -2.33 12.27 8.72
CA ASN A 117 -3.74 11.94 8.51
C ASN A 117 -3.91 10.51 7.96
N MET A 118 -3.08 10.12 7.00
CA MET A 118 -3.11 8.78 6.41
C MET A 118 -2.73 7.70 7.43
N GLU A 119 -1.73 7.95 8.28
CA GLU A 119 -1.33 7.03 9.35
C GLU A 119 -2.44 6.85 10.38
N ASN A 120 -3.05 7.95 10.85
CA ASN A 120 -4.18 7.88 11.78
C ASN A 120 -5.35 7.08 11.20
N GLU A 121 -5.70 7.31 9.93
CA GLU A 121 -6.77 6.57 9.28
C GLU A 121 -6.43 5.08 9.11
N THR A 122 -5.16 4.77 8.79
CA THR A 122 -4.70 3.38 8.67
C THR A 122 -4.72 2.66 10.02
N VAL A 123 -4.23 3.30 11.08
CA VAL A 123 -4.26 2.76 12.45
C VAL A 123 -5.69 2.58 12.94
N ARG A 124 -6.58 3.55 12.64
CA ARG A 124 -8.01 3.45 12.97
C ARG A 124 -8.64 2.23 12.31
N ARG A 125 -8.50 2.08 10.99
CA ARG A 125 -9.04 0.92 10.25
C ARG A 125 -8.46 -0.40 10.75
N LEU A 126 -7.15 -0.45 11.01
CA LEU A 126 -6.52 -1.63 11.59
C LEU A 126 -7.15 -1.97 12.95
N SER A 127 -7.29 -0.98 13.83
CA SER A 127 -7.88 -1.16 15.16
C SER A 127 -9.34 -1.63 15.12
N GLU A 128 -10.12 -1.28 14.10
CA GLU A 128 -11.50 -1.75 13.94
C GLU A 128 -11.58 -3.25 13.64
N HIS A 129 -10.56 -3.80 12.97
CA HIS A 129 -10.49 -5.21 12.61
C HIS A 129 -9.71 -6.07 13.60
N MET A 130 -8.94 -5.46 14.50
CA MET A 130 -8.23 -6.16 15.57
C MET A 130 -9.19 -6.57 16.70
N VAL A 131 -8.99 -7.79 17.22
CA VAL A 131 -9.70 -8.31 18.39
C VAL A 131 -9.37 -7.48 19.63
N THR A 132 -8.12 -7.05 19.78
CA THR A 132 -7.69 -6.18 20.87
C THR A 132 -8.14 -4.72 20.72
N ARG A 133 -8.65 -4.33 19.55
CA ARG A 133 -8.89 -2.93 19.15
C ARG A 133 -7.66 -2.03 19.21
N GLY A 134 -6.46 -2.60 19.09
CA GLY A 134 -5.20 -1.87 19.14
C GLY A 134 -5.03 -1.05 20.42
N SER A 135 -4.33 0.09 20.32
CA SER A 135 -4.11 1.00 21.46
C SER A 135 -5.39 1.58 22.04
N VAL A 136 -6.47 1.67 21.25
CA VAL A 136 -7.79 2.14 21.70
C VAL A 136 -8.43 1.16 22.67
N GLY A 137 -8.25 -0.15 22.49
CA GLY A 137 -8.74 -1.16 23.44
C GLY A 137 -7.98 -1.17 24.76
N VAL A 138 -6.67 -0.92 24.71
CA VAL A 138 -5.80 -0.81 25.90
C VAL A 138 -6.16 0.44 26.74
N LEU A 139 -6.31 1.59 26.08
CA LEU A 139 -6.55 2.88 26.74
C LEU A 139 -8.05 3.14 27.05
N GLY A 140 -8.94 2.65 26.20
CA GLY A 140 -10.36 2.97 26.22
C GLY A 140 -11.19 2.18 27.23
N GLY A 141 -10.64 1.12 27.84
CA GLY A 141 -11.32 0.36 28.91
C GLY A 141 -12.66 -0.27 28.49
N THR A 142 -13.01 -0.26 27.20
CA THR A 142 -14.24 -0.86 26.70
C THR A 142 -14.08 -2.37 26.72
N THR A 143 -14.80 -3.03 27.63
CA THR A 143 -14.92 -4.48 27.67
C THR A 143 -15.31 -5.02 26.29
N LEU A 144 -14.57 -6.02 25.80
CA LEU A 144 -14.82 -6.65 24.51
C LEU A 144 -16.33 -6.97 24.33
N PRO A 145 -16.93 -6.67 23.17
CA PRO A 145 -18.23 -7.23 22.85
C PRO A 145 -18.10 -8.76 22.73
N PRO A 146 -19.07 -9.53 23.25
CA PRO A 146 -19.00 -10.99 23.20
C PRO A 146 -19.03 -11.48 21.75
N PRO A 147 -18.39 -12.62 21.44
CA PRO A 147 -18.46 -13.22 20.11
C PRO A 147 -19.91 -13.51 19.70
N PRO A 148 -20.25 -13.42 18.40
CA PRO A 148 -21.59 -13.72 17.91
C PRO A 148 -21.84 -15.22 18.08
N GLY A 149 -22.58 -15.60 19.12
CA GLY A 149 -22.97 -16.99 19.39
C GLY A 149 -23.18 -17.36 20.86
N GLY A 150 -22.80 -16.50 21.82
CA GLY A 150 -22.99 -16.78 23.24
C GLY A 150 -24.34 -16.29 23.78
N ALA A 151 -25.27 -17.21 24.04
CA ALA A 151 -26.58 -16.94 24.62
C ALA A 151 -26.50 -16.13 25.92
N ARG A 152 -27.35 -15.10 26.04
CA ARG A 152 -27.58 -14.32 27.26
C ARG A 152 -28.22 -15.20 28.33
N ALA A 153 -27.41 -15.73 29.25
CA ALA A 153 -27.90 -16.37 30.47
C ALA A 153 -27.88 -15.38 31.64
N PHE A 154 -29.07 -15.08 32.14
CA PHE A 154 -29.34 -14.23 33.29
C PHE A 154 -29.02 -15.02 34.58
N GLY A 155 -28.01 -14.58 35.32
CA GLY A 155 -27.78 -14.98 36.72
C GLY A 155 -26.82 -16.16 36.95
N GLY A 156 -25.93 -15.98 37.93
CA GLY A 156 -25.22 -17.09 38.59
C GLY A 156 -23.71 -17.11 38.40
N SER A 157 -23.00 -16.75 39.46
CA SER A 157 -21.55 -16.88 39.64
C SER A 157 -21.04 -18.31 39.40
N HIS A 158 -20.26 -18.55 38.33
CA HIS A 158 -19.15 -19.52 38.32
C HIS A 158 -18.26 -19.36 37.06
N LEU A 159 -16.95 -19.34 37.26
CA LEU A 159 -15.85 -19.36 36.28
C LEU A 159 -15.58 -18.07 35.50
N GLN A 160 -14.90 -17.19 36.22
CA GLN A 160 -14.02 -16.13 35.76
C GLN A 160 -13.02 -16.64 34.69
N TYR A 161 -13.41 -16.71 33.42
CA TYR A 161 -12.47 -16.30 32.38
C TYR A 161 -12.48 -14.78 32.41
N THR A 162 -11.65 -14.22 33.28
CA THR A 162 -11.31 -12.81 33.30
C THR A 162 -10.97 -12.42 31.87
N GLN A 163 -11.89 -11.73 31.19
CA GLN A 163 -11.59 -10.94 30.00
C GLN A 163 -10.65 -9.84 30.50
N ARG A 164 -9.35 -10.18 30.59
CA ARG A 164 -8.32 -9.22 30.96
C ARG A 164 -8.36 -8.11 29.94
N LYS A 165 -8.19 -6.87 30.41
CA LYS A 165 -8.00 -5.74 29.51
C LYS A 165 -6.82 -6.10 28.59
N PRO A 166 -6.97 -5.94 27.27
CA PRO A 166 -5.84 -6.13 26.37
C PRO A 166 -4.67 -5.29 26.86
N GLU A 167 -3.52 -5.92 27.05
CA GLU A 167 -2.28 -5.21 27.36
C GLU A 167 -1.56 -4.85 26.05
N TYR A 168 -0.59 -3.94 26.13
CA TYR A 168 0.17 -3.54 24.94
C TYR A 168 0.91 -4.73 24.30
N GLU A 169 1.37 -5.67 25.11
CA GLU A 169 1.96 -6.92 24.65
C GLU A 169 0.99 -7.77 23.82
N ASP A 170 -0.29 -7.82 24.19
CA ASP A 170 -1.32 -8.57 23.45
C ASP A 170 -1.55 -7.94 22.06
N VAL A 171 -1.59 -6.60 22.00
CA VAL A 171 -1.71 -5.85 20.74
C VAL A 171 -0.51 -6.11 19.82
N MET A 172 0.70 -6.06 20.38
CA MET A 172 1.94 -6.29 19.61
C MET A 172 2.00 -7.73 19.07
N LYS A 173 1.59 -8.71 19.89
CA LYS A 173 1.50 -10.11 19.47
C LYS A 173 0.47 -10.31 18.36
N GLU A 174 -0.71 -9.71 18.48
CA GLU A 174 -1.75 -9.76 17.44
C GLU A 174 -1.25 -9.12 16.14
N CYS A 175 -0.57 -7.97 16.21
CA CYS A 175 0.06 -7.34 15.03
C CYS A 175 1.08 -8.26 14.35
N GLU A 176 1.89 -8.98 15.12
CA GLU A 176 2.87 -9.93 14.59
C GLU A 176 2.19 -11.13 13.91
N GLU A 177 1.10 -11.63 14.49
CA GLU A 177 0.28 -12.71 13.91
C GLU A 177 -0.37 -12.25 12.59
N ILE A 178 -1.03 -11.10 12.58
CA ILE A 178 -1.64 -10.51 11.38
C ILE A 178 -0.59 -10.34 10.27
N ARG A 179 0.60 -9.83 10.61
CA ARG A 179 1.71 -9.70 9.68
C ARG A 179 2.13 -11.05 9.12
N GLY A 180 2.35 -12.05 9.97
CA GLY A 180 2.74 -13.40 9.55
C GLY A 180 1.70 -14.07 8.65
N ASP A 181 0.42 -13.90 8.93
CA ASP A 181 -0.68 -14.42 8.10
C ASP A 181 -0.78 -13.73 6.75
N HIS A 182 -0.60 -12.41 6.73
CA HIS A 182 -0.55 -11.63 5.51
C HIS A 182 0.63 -12.04 4.64
N ASP A 183 1.84 -12.11 5.20
CA ASP A 183 3.05 -12.48 4.46
C ASP A 183 2.95 -13.89 3.89
N ARG A 184 2.42 -14.85 4.66
CA ARG A 184 2.15 -16.21 4.16
C ARG A 184 1.13 -16.22 3.01
N ARG A 185 0.12 -15.35 3.03
CA ARG A 185 -0.84 -15.21 1.92
C ARG A 185 -0.17 -14.63 0.68
N ALA A 186 0.61 -13.57 0.84
CA ALA A 186 1.37 -12.94 -0.24
C ALA A 186 2.35 -13.94 -0.88
N ASP A 187 3.11 -14.68 -0.07
CA ASP A 187 4.05 -15.71 -0.54
C ASP A 187 3.36 -16.80 -1.37
N ARG A 188 2.19 -17.28 -0.92
CA ARG A 188 1.41 -18.27 -1.68
C ARG A 188 0.96 -17.70 -3.03
N ALA A 189 0.47 -16.46 -3.04
CA ALA A 189 0.05 -15.79 -4.27
C ALA A 189 1.22 -15.60 -5.26
N VAL A 190 2.37 -15.13 -4.78
CA VAL A 190 3.57 -14.96 -5.61
C VAL A 190 4.03 -16.28 -6.21
N ARG A 191 4.08 -17.36 -5.42
CA ARG A 191 4.43 -18.69 -5.92
C ARG A 191 3.43 -19.19 -6.98
N ALA A 192 2.13 -18.99 -6.75
CA ALA A 192 1.11 -19.36 -7.73
C ALA A 192 1.27 -18.60 -9.05
N VAL A 193 1.53 -17.28 -9.00
CA VAL A 193 1.79 -16.46 -10.20
C VAL A 193 3.05 -16.92 -10.93
N MET A 194 4.11 -17.28 -10.21
CA MET A 194 5.33 -17.83 -10.82
C MET A 194 5.07 -19.17 -11.52
N LEU A 195 4.30 -20.08 -10.89
CA LEU A 195 3.91 -21.35 -11.51
C LEU A 195 3.08 -21.14 -12.78
N LEU A 196 2.16 -20.16 -12.78
CA LEU A 196 1.37 -19.82 -13.97
C LEU A 196 2.24 -19.23 -15.08
N ARG A 197 3.17 -18.33 -14.74
CA ARG A 197 4.15 -17.77 -15.68
C ARG A 197 4.98 -18.86 -16.34
N ASP A 198 5.39 -19.88 -15.58
CA ASP A 198 6.23 -20.96 -16.09
C ASP A 198 5.43 -22.01 -16.87
N LYS A 199 4.15 -22.21 -16.53
CA LYS A 199 3.25 -23.17 -17.20
C LYS A 199 2.76 -22.67 -18.57
N PHE A 200 2.58 -21.36 -18.72
CA PHE A 200 2.06 -20.77 -19.96
C PHE A 200 3.14 -19.93 -20.64
N ASP A 201 3.50 -20.29 -21.88
CA ASP A 201 4.33 -19.42 -22.72
C ASP A 201 3.50 -18.22 -23.19
N TRP A 202 3.55 -17.16 -22.38
CA TRP A 202 2.82 -15.91 -22.60
C TRP A 202 3.38 -15.11 -23.80
N LYS A 203 4.53 -15.49 -24.37
CA LYS A 203 5.03 -14.93 -25.63
C LYS A 203 4.50 -15.67 -26.86
N SER A 204 4.10 -16.93 -26.70
CA SER A 204 3.54 -17.76 -27.79
C SER A 204 2.11 -17.37 -28.18
N ARG A 205 1.38 -16.61 -27.35
CA ARG A 205 0.01 -16.14 -27.67
C ARG A 205 -0.08 -15.07 -28.77
N VAL A 206 1.02 -14.77 -29.47
CA VAL A 206 1.05 -14.00 -30.74
C VAL A 206 1.23 -14.91 -31.96
N ALA A 207 1.37 -16.23 -31.78
CA ALA A 207 1.13 -17.23 -32.82
C ALA A 207 -0.25 -17.84 -32.54
N VAL A 208 -1.26 -17.25 -33.16
CA VAL A 208 -2.65 -17.73 -33.12
C VAL A 208 -2.72 -19.12 -33.79
N GLU A 209 -2.68 -20.19 -32.99
CA GLU A 209 -3.13 -21.55 -33.36
C GLU A 209 -4.60 -21.75 -32.96
N VAL A 210 -5.43 -20.73 -33.17
CA VAL A 210 -6.88 -20.92 -33.29
C VAL A 210 -7.23 -20.33 -34.64
N GLU A 211 -7.36 -21.20 -35.63
CA GLU A 211 -8.02 -20.90 -36.89
C GLU A 211 -9.40 -20.31 -36.53
N GLU A 212 -9.58 -19.00 -36.75
CA GLU A 212 -10.86 -18.33 -36.56
C GLU A 212 -11.91 -19.09 -37.39
N PRO A 213 -13.02 -19.55 -36.80
CA PRO A 213 -14.17 -19.98 -37.59
C PRO A 213 -14.59 -18.80 -38.47
N GLU A 214 -14.58 -19.03 -39.79
CA GLU A 214 -14.90 -18.04 -40.81
C GLU A 214 -16.17 -17.23 -40.48
N GLU A 215 -15.99 -15.90 -40.44
CA GLU A 215 -16.93 -14.84 -40.84
C GLU A 215 -18.41 -14.94 -40.41
N LEU A 216 -18.75 -14.34 -39.28
CA LEU A 216 -20.08 -13.76 -39.12
C LEU A 216 -20.07 -12.36 -39.78
N GLU A 217 -20.35 -12.29 -41.08
CA GLU A 217 -20.63 -11.04 -41.81
C GLU A 217 -21.74 -10.26 -41.07
N TRP A 218 -21.36 -9.30 -40.26
CA TRP A 218 -22.31 -8.33 -39.72
C TRP A 218 -22.60 -7.30 -40.82
N ASP A 219 -23.69 -7.50 -41.57
CA ASP A 219 -24.14 -6.54 -42.60
C ASP A 219 -24.88 -5.35 -41.95
N PRO A 220 -24.34 -4.11 -42.01
CA PRO A 220 -24.95 -2.92 -41.45
C PRO A 220 -26.26 -2.47 -42.14
N ARG A 221 -26.74 -3.16 -43.18
CA ARG A 221 -27.97 -2.80 -43.91
C ARG A 221 -29.26 -3.27 -43.23
N PHE A 222 -29.18 -4.17 -42.25
CA PHE A 222 -30.36 -4.69 -41.55
C PHE A 222 -30.92 -3.76 -40.46
N VAL A 223 -30.22 -2.67 -40.10
CA VAL A 223 -30.68 -1.73 -39.06
C VAL A 223 -31.66 -0.66 -39.61
N ASN A 224 -31.73 -0.47 -40.94
CA ASN A 224 -32.47 0.65 -41.53
C ASN A 224 -33.84 0.31 -42.16
N SER A 225 -34.34 -0.94 -42.04
CA SER A 225 -35.64 -1.33 -42.63
C SER A 225 -36.80 -1.44 -41.64
N VAL A 226 -36.63 -1.03 -40.38
CA VAL A 226 -37.71 -0.98 -39.36
C VAL A 226 -37.85 0.42 -38.78
N SER A 227 -38.16 1.40 -39.63
CA SER A 227 -38.71 2.71 -39.21
C SER A 227 -39.30 3.45 -40.42
N THR A 228 -40.29 2.85 -41.06
CA THR A 228 -41.23 3.60 -41.92
C THR A 228 -42.62 2.96 -41.79
N ALA A 229 -43.29 3.23 -40.68
CA ALA A 229 -44.75 3.23 -40.60
C ALA A 229 -45.22 3.95 -39.31
N GLN A 230 -45.97 5.05 -39.54
CA GLN A 230 -47.00 5.65 -38.66
C GLN A 230 -46.60 6.65 -37.56
N THR A 231 -46.62 7.91 -37.97
CA THR A 231 -47.40 9.06 -37.42
C THR A 231 -48.12 8.89 -36.06
N GLY A 232 -47.86 9.84 -35.15
CA GLY A 232 -48.77 10.18 -34.04
C GLY A 232 -48.15 11.12 -33.00
N ASP A 233 -48.60 12.38 -32.97
CA ASP A 233 -48.37 13.40 -31.94
C ASP A 233 -48.59 12.88 -30.51
N GLY A 234 -47.79 13.37 -29.54
CA GLY A 234 -48.07 13.16 -28.12
C GLY A 234 -46.92 13.49 -27.17
N GLU A 235 -46.90 14.73 -26.70
CA GLU A 235 -46.14 15.27 -25.56
C GLU A 235 -46.55 14.59 -24.23
N MET A 236 -45.61 14.09 -23.41
CA MET A 236 -45.68 13.76 -21.95
C MET A 236 -44.32 13.17 -21.54
N ASP A 237 -43.47 13.81 -20.74
CA ASP A 237 -43.52 14.06 -19.28
C ASP A 237 -43.46 12.80 -18.37
N SER A 238 -42.65 12.92 -17.29
CA SER A 238 -42.30 11.95 -16.23
C SER A 238 -41.36 10.80 -16.62
N GLY A 239 -40.32 10.40 -15.88
CA GLY A 239 -39.95 10.66 -14.49
C GLY A 239 -39.87 9.34 -13.72
N PHE A 240 -38.69 8.99 -13.17
CA PHE A 240 -38.48 7.98 -12.09
C PHE A 240 -38.78 6.51 -12.53
N VAL A 241 -38.10 5.42 -12.17
CA VAL A 241 -37.61 4.82 -10.90
C VAL A 241 -36.65 3.68 -11.33
N ASP A 242 -35.46 3.50 -10.76
CA ASP A 242 -35.12 2.47 -9.74
C ASP A 242 -35.70 1.06 -10.01
N GLU A 243 -34.83 0.10 -10.30
CA GLU A 243 -34.98 -1.27 -9.80
C GLU A 243 -33.65 -2.03 -9.89
N GLY A 244 -33.06 -2.28 -8.72
CA GLY A 244 -32.06 -3.34 -8.57
C GLY A 244 -32.73 -4.71 -8.69
N SER A 245 -32.05 -5.65 -9.34
CA SER A 245 -32.39 -7.07 -9.27
C SER A 245 -31.16 -7.85 -8.84
N ASP A 246 -31.27 -8.30 -7.59
CA ASP A 246 -30.61 -9.43 -6.96
C ASP A 246 -30.94 -10.72 -7.73
N ASP A 247 -29.99 -11.64 -7.89
CA ASP A 247 -30.22 -13.07 -8.21
C ASP A 247 -28.92 -13.88 -8.06
N GLU A 248 -28.68 -14.28 -6.81
CA GLU A 248 -28.43 -15.63 -6.31
C GLU A 248 -27.98 -16.81 -7.22
N TYR A 249 -26.89 -17.46 -6.77
CA TYR A 249 -26.50 -18.88 -6.74
C TYR A 249 -26.48 -19.77 -8.01
N GLU A 250 -25.31 -20.40 -8.25
CA GLU A 250 -25.22 -21.86 -8.39
C GLU A 250 -23.79 -22.39 -8.05
N VAL A 251 -23.74 -23.37 -7.15
CA VAL A 251 -22.57 -24.17 -6.77
C VAL A 251 -22.90 -25.60 -7.17
N GLU A 252 -22.06 -26.23 -7.99
CA GLU A 252 -22.11 -27.69 -8.19
C GLU A 252 -20.73 -28.33 -8.02
N GLY A 253 -20.69 -29.30 -7.11
CA GLY A 253 -20.21 -30.68 -7.34
C GLY A 253 -18.74 -30.93 -7.59
#